data_AF-A0A5P1EQ84-F1
#
_entry.id   AF-A0A5P1EQ84-F1
#
_cell.length_a   1.000
_cell.length_b   1.000
_cell.length_c   1.000
_cell.angle_alpha   90.00
_cell.angle_beta   90.00
_cell.angle_gamma   90.00
#
_symmetry.space_group_name_H-M   'P 1'
#
loop_
_entity.id
_entity.type
_entity.pdbx_description
1 polymer ?
#
loop_
_entity_poly.entity_id
_entity_poly.type
_entity_poly.pdbx_seq_one_letter_code
_entity_poly.pdbx_strand_id
1 'polypeptide(L)'
;MGFAGQSFTWSRGLTPSTLISKRLDRFLMNLEVCIKWPNASVRHLPKFGSDHTPLLLSLEPKCRYDKSRRPFRFEIAWLTHPDFLEFIHQNWKRDCPANIALAALKDKLLDWNRKCFGNIHEKKTLLLAELDKTQMEIKKGPTSELIAREEQ
;
A
#
# COMPACT_ATOMS: atom_id res chain seq x y z
N MET A 1 10.78 -22.18 5.40
CA MET A 1 9.55 -21.48 4.97
C MET A 1 9.80 -20.86 3.61
N GLY A 2 8.87 -21.00 2.66
CA GLY A 2 8.96 -20.35 1.35
C GLY A 2 8.61 -18.86 1.42
N PHE A 3 8.78 -18.15 0.30
CA PHE A 3 8.34 -16.77 0.14
C PHE A 3 7.62 -16.62 -1.22
N ALA A 4 6.81 -15.57 -1.36
CA ALA A 4 6.19 -15.16 -2.61
C ALA A 4 6.69 -13.77 -3.03
N GLY A 5 6.64 -13.47 -4.33
CA GLY A 5 7.09 -12.19 -4.89
C GLY A 5 8.56 -12.21 -5.28
N GLN A 6 9.21 -11.06 -5.14
CA GLN A 6 10.55 -10.79 -5.66
C GLN A 6 11.66 -11.69 -5.05
N SER A 7 12.46 -12.38 -5.86
CA SER A 7 13.51 -13.31 -5.36
C SER A 7 14.67 -12.68 -4.57
N PHE A 8 14.87 -11.37 -4.69
CA PHE A 8 15.97 -10.62 -4.09
C PHE A 8 15.39 -9.56 -3.16
N THR A 9 16.08 -9.33 -2.06
CA THR A 9 15.64 -8.39 -1.02
C THR A 9 16.53 -7.16 -0.91
N TRP A 10 17.58 -7.12 -1.72
CA TRP A 10 18.47 -5.99 -1.83
C TRP A 10 18.95 -5.86 -3.27
N SER A 11 19.01 -4.65 -3.80
CA SER A 11 19.67 -4.38 -5.08
C SER A 11 20.21 -2.96 -5.18
N ARG A 12 21.33 -2.81 -5.87
CA ARG A 12 22.04 -1.55 -6.09
C ARG A 12 22.64 -1.50 -7.50
N GLY A 13 22.77 -0.30 -8.04
CA GLY A 13 23.29 -0.05 -9.39
C GLY A 13 22.24 0.64 -10.25
N LEU A 14 22.69 1.54 -11.12
CA LEU A 14 21.83 2.42 -11.93
C LEU A 14 21.86 2.06 -13.42
N THR A 15 22.66 1.06 -13.80
CA THR A 15 22.81 0.61 -15.18
C THR A 15 22.73 -0.90 -15.24
N PRO A 16 22.39 -1.50 -16.41
CA PRO A 16 22.40 -2.94 -16.56
C PRO A 16 23.74 -3.59 -16.21
N SER A 17 24.87 -2.91 -16.47
CA SER A 17 26.22 -3.40 -16.17
C SER A 17 26.61 -3.29 -14.69
N THR A 18 25.98 -2.39 -13.94
CA THR A 18 26.29 -2.15 -12.51
C THR A 18 25.24 -2.73 -11.56
N LEU A 19 24.10 -3.17 -12.09
CA LEU A 19 23.00 -3.70 -11.29
C LEU A 19 23.38 -5.03 -10.64
N ILE A 20 23.45 -5.02 -9.32
CA ILE A 20 23.69 -6.19 -8.49
C ILE A 20 22.47 -6.40 -7.60
N SER A 21 21.98 -7.64 -7.54
CA SER A 21 20.87 -8.04 -6.67
C SER A 21 21.27 -9.21 -5.78
N LYS A 22 20.85 -9.18 -4.52
CA LYS A 22 21.11 -10.22 -3.51
C LYS A 22 19.86 -10.44 -2.65
N ARG A 23 19.76 -11.62 -2.03
CA ARG A 23 18.74 -11.90 -1.01
C ARG A 23 19.40 -11.92 0.36
N LEU A 24 19.31 -10.79 1.06
CA LEU A 24 19.97 -10.55 2.34
C LEU A 24 19.02 -10.67 3.54
N ASP A 25 17.73 -10.45 3.33
CA ASP A 25 16.70 -10.39 4.37
C ASP A 25 15.87 -11.67 4.39
N ARG A 26 15.57 -12.18 5.58
CA ARG A 26 14.86 -13.46 5.77
C ARG A 26 14.03 -13.44 7.05
N PHE A 27 12.89 -14.11 7.04
CA PHE A 27 12.19 -14.50 8.27
C PHE A 27 12.62 -15.89 8.71
N LEU A 28 12.94 -16.01 9.99
CA LEU A 28 13.24 -17.28 10.65
C LEU A 28 12.12 -17.55 11.66
N MET A 29 11.62 -18.79 11.69
CA MET A 29 10.62 -19.23 12.65
C MET A 29 11.05 -20.55 13.24
N ASN A 30 10.81 -20.70 14.54
CA ASN A 30 11.00 -21.98 15.21
C ASN A 30 9.80 -22.91 14.92
N LEU A 31 9.91 -24.16 15.35
CA LEU A 31 8.89 -25.18 15.14
C LEU A 31 7.56 -24.80 15.81
N GLU A 32 7.60 -24.23 17.02
CA GLU A 32 6.41 -23.86 17.78
C GLU A 32 5.55 -22.82 17.04
N VAL A 33 6.18 -21.78 16.47
CA VAL A 33 5.50 -20.76 15.64
C VAL A 33 4.92 -21.38 14.37
N CYS A 34 5.65 -22.29 13.72
CA CYS A 34 5.15 -23.00 12.53
C CYS A 34 3.92 -23.86 12.84
N ILE A 35 3.88 -24.51 14.01
CA ILE A 35 2.72 -25.29 14.47
C ILE A 35 1.54 -24.37 14.80
N LYS A 36 1.81 -23.24 15.47
CA LYS A 36 0.77 -22.28 15.87
C LYS A 36 0.14 -21.56 14.69
N TRP A 37 0.92 -21.22 13.65
CA TRP A 37 0.46 -20.56 12.43
C TRP A 37 0.85 -21.35 11.19
N PRO A 38 0.19 -22.49 10.92
CA PRO A 38 0.53 -23.37 9.80
C PRO A 38 0.29 -22.72 8.44
N ASN A 39 -0.56 -21.68 8.40
CA ASN A 39 -0.85 -20.90 7.20
C ASN A 39 0.01 -19.63 7.07
N ALA A 40 1.02 -19.44 7.94
CA ALA A 40 1.90 -18.30 7.87
C ALA A 40 2.58 -18.23 6.50
N SER A 41 2.66 -17.03 5.93
CA SER A 41 3.26 -16.79 4.62
C SER A 41 4.13 -15.54 4.63
N VAL A 42 5.20 -15.58 3.86
CA VAL A 42 6.10 -14.45 3.64
C VAL A 42 5.92 -13.94 2.22
N ARG A 43 5.73 -12.63 2.06
CA ARG A 43 5.70 -11.96 0.77
C ARG A 43 6.76 -10.87 0.72
N HIS A 44 7.56 -10.85 -0.33
CA HIS A 44 8.45 -9.74 -0.64
C HIS A 44 7.62 -8.71 -1.43
N LEU A 45 7.47 -7.51 -0.87
CA LEU A 45 6.69 -6.42 -1.48
C LEU A 45 7.57 -5.60 -2.43
N PRO A 46 7.00 -4.95 -3.46
CA PRO A 46 7.75 -4.04 -4.32
C PRO A 46 8.47 -2.98 -3.49
N LYS A 47 9.72 -2.69 -3.84
CA LYS A 47 10.51 -1.67 -3.14
C LYS A 47 10.32 -0.31 -3.81
N PHE A 48 10.34 0.77 -3.02
CA PHE A 48 10.31 2.14 -3.53
C PHE A 48 11.10 3.03 -2.58
N GLY A 49 12.07 3.79 -3.10
CA GLY A 49 12.91 4.69 -2.29
C GLY A 49 13.87 4.00 -1.31
N SER A 50 14.14 2.71 -1.47
CA SER A 50 15.11 1.95 -0.68
C SER A 50 15.86 0.96 -1.57
N ASP A 51 17.10 0.65 -1.22
CA ASP A 51 17.83 -0.46 -1.83
C ASP A 51 17.36 -1.83 -1.30
N HIS A 52 16.60 -1.85 -0.20
CA HIS A 52 15.96 -3.05 0.37
C HIS A 52 14.50 -3.24 -0.05
N THR A 53 14.10 -4.51 -0.15
CA THR A 53 12.74 -4.97 -0.41
C THR A 53 12.05 -5.25 0.92
N PRO A 54 10.86 -4.68 1.21
CA PRO A 54 10.12 -4.98 2.43
C PRO A 54 9.62 -6.44 2.45
N LEU A 55 9.79 -7.12 3.58
CA LEU A 55 9.25 -8.47 3.81
C LEU A 55 8.00 -8.39 4.68
N LEU A 56 6.87 -8.90 4.18
CA LEU A 56 5.61 -8.99 4.91
C LEU A 56 5.38 -10.42 5.37
N LEU A 57 5.36 -10.62 6.69
CA LEU A 57 4.88 -11.84 7.32
C LEU A 57 3.37 -11.71 7.60
N SER A 58 2.59 -12.63 7.04
CA SER A 58 1.17 -12.79 7.34
C SER A 58 0.93 -14.12 8.03
N LEU A 59 0.59 -14.08 9.32
CA LEU A 59 0.28 -15.28 10.12
C LEU A 59 -1.05 -15.94 9.74
N GLU A 60 -2.02 -15.14 9.27
CA GLU A 60 -3.36 -15.58 8.86
C GLU A 60 -3.81 -14.93 7.54
N PRO A 61 -3.23 -15.33 6.39
CA PRO A 61 -3.45 -14.65 5.11
C PRO A 61 -4.88 -14.77 4.54
N LYS A 62 -5.73 -15.65 5.10
CA LYS A 62 -7.11 -15.88 4.63
C LYS A 62 -8.18 -15.15 5.44
N CYS A 63 -7.81 -14.42 6.50
CA CYS A 63 -8.75 -13.64 7.29
C CYS A 63 -9.29 -12.47 6.46
N ARG A 64 -10.46 -12.67 5.85
CA ARG A 64 -11.19 -11.60 5.16
C ARG A 64 -11.72 -10.64 6.23
N TYR A 65 -11.12 -9.46 6.29
CA TYR A 65 -11.64 -8.39 7.13
C TYR A 65 -13.04 -8.01 6.65
N ASP A 66 -14.00 -8.00 7.57
CA ASP A 66 -15.34 -7.51 7.25
C ASP A 66 -15.27 -6.00 6.96
N LYS A 67 -15.43 -5.66 5.68
CA LYS A 67 -15.38 -4.27 5.22
C LYS A 67 -16.49 -3.42 5.84
N SER A 68 -17.61 -4.02 6.24
CA SER A 68 -18.72 -3.30 6.88
C SER A 68 -18.35 -2.78 8.28
N ARG A 69 -17.36 -3.40 8.94
CA ARG A 69 -16.86 -2.99 10.25
C ARG A 69 -15.80 -1.89 10.20
N ARG A 70 -15.42 -1.42 9.01
CA ARG A 70 -14.39 -0.37 8.88
C ARG A 70 -14.96 0.95 9.42
N PRO A 71 -14.37 1.53 10.48
CA PRO A 71 -14.84 2.80 10.99
C PRO A 71 -14.58 3.91 9.96
N PHE A 72 -15.39 4.96 10.03
CA PHE A 72 -15.08 6.20 9.33
C PHE A 72 -13.72 6.74 9.79
N ARG A 73 -12.92 7.22 8.84
CA ARG A 73 -11.64 7.87 9.13
C ARG A 73 -11.57 9.15 8.32
N PHE A 74 -11.11 10.21 8.97
CA PHE A 74 -10.69 11.41 8.28
C PHE A 74 -9.43 11.11 7.46
N GLU A 75 -9.42 11.51 6.19
CA GLU A 75 -8.24 11.37 5.34
C GLU A 75 -7.51 12.71 5.26
N ILE A 76 -6.23 12.73 5.64
CA ILE A 76 -5.40 13.95 5.61
C ILE A 76 -5.35 14.55 4.20
N ALA A 77 -5.43 13.71 3.16
CA ALA A 77 -5.49 14.15 1.76
C ALA A 77 -6.62 15.14 1.49
N TRP A 78 -7.72 15.12 2.25
CA TRP A 78 -8.81 16.08 2.07
C TRP A 78 -8.36 17.52 2.29
N LEU A 79 -7.41 17.75 3.19
CA LEU A 79 -6.86 19.08 3.46
C LEU A 79 -6.07 19.66 2.28
N THR A 80 -5.68 18.84 1.31
CA THR A 80 -4.95 19.33 0.12
C THR A 80 -5.88 19.84 -0.97
N HIS A 81 -7.20 19.63 -0.86
CA HIS A 81 -8.16 20.16 -1.83
C HIS A 81 -8.51 21.61 -1.49
N PRO A 82 -8.43 22.55 -2.45
CA PRO A 82 -8.65 23.98 -2.18
C PRO A 82 -10.02 24.27 -1.55
N ASP A 83 -11.05 23.57 -2.02
CA ASP A 83 -12.43 23.80 -1.56
C ASP A 83 -12.82 23.05 -0.27
N PHE A 84 -11.89 22.33 0.38
CA PHE A 84 -12.25 21.45 1.50
C PHE A 84 -12.85 22.21 2.70
N LEU A 85 -12.25 23.34 3.09
CA LEU A 85 -12.75 24.12 4.22
C LEU A 85 -14.14 24.70 3.93
N GLU A 86 -14.34 25.20 2.72
CA GLU A 86 -15.63 25.71 2.27
C GLU A 86 -16.69 24.60 2.24
N PHE A 87 -16.33 23.41 1.77
CA PHE A 87 -17.19 22.24 1.80
C PHE A 87 -17.65 21.88 3.23
N ILE A 88 -16.73 21.90 4.21
CA ILE A 88 -17.07 21.67 5.62
C ILE A 88 -18.04 22.74 6.11
N HIS A 89 -17.76 24.02 5.85
CA HIS A 89 -18.59 25.14 6.30
C HIS A 89 -20.03 25.05 5.75
N GLN A 90 -20.19 24.70 4.48
CA GLN A 90 -21.50 24.59 3.83
C GLN A 90 -22.32 23.38 4.31
N ASN A 91 -21.65 22.29 4.69
CA ASN A 91 -22.32 21.04 5.06
C ASN A 91 -22.42 20.83 6.57
N TRP A 92 -21.83 21.71 7.38
CA TRP A 92 -21.91 21.65 8.83
C TRP A 92 -23.23 22.21 9.36
N LYS A 93 -24.03 21.36 10.00
CA LYS A 93 -25.28 21.77 10.65
C LYS A 93 -24.98 22.34 12.04
N ARG A 94 -25.25 23.63 12.22
CA ARG A 94 -25.02 24.35 13.50
C ARG A 94 -26.17 24.19 14.49
N ASP A 95 -27.38 23.96 13.99
CA ASP A 95 -28.61 23.95 14.79
C ASP A 95 -28.95 22.57 15.36
N CYS A 96 -27.97 21.68 15.51
CA CYS A 96 -28.17 20.36 16.10
C CYS A 96 -26.98 19.89 16.95
N PRO A 97 -27.19 18.90 17.83
CA PRO A 97 -26.10 18.25 18.56
C PRO A 97 -24.98 17.76 17.65
N ALA A 98 -23.73 17.88 18.11
CA ALA A 98 -22.53 17.58 17.32
C ALA A 98 -22.52 16.15 16.72
N ASN A 99 -23.05 15.16 17.42
CA ASN A 99 -23.15 13.79 16.92
C ASN A 99 -24.07 13.68 15.69
N ILE A 100 -25.15 14.47 15.63
CA ILE A 100 -26.06 14.52 14.49
C ILE A 100 -25.41 15.26 13.32
N ALA A 101 -24.74 16.38 13.60
CA ALA A 101 -23.98 17.13 12.60
C ALA A 101 -22.87 16.28 11.98
N LEU A 102 -22.12 15.54 12.79
CA LEU A 102 -21.05 14.64 12.33
C LEU A 102 -21.58 13.47 11.50
N ALA A 103 -22.70 12.86 11.89
CA ALA A 103 -23.30 11.77 11.12
C ALA A 103 -23.75 12.26 9.73
N ALA A 104 -24.40 13.42 9.66
CA ALA A 104 -24.80 14.02 8.39
C ALA A 104 -23.61 14.44 7.53
N LEU A 105 -22.57 15.03 8.15
CA LEU A 105 -21.35 15.44 7.46
C LEU A 105 -20.56 14.24 6.92
N LYS A 106 -20.51 13.13 7.66
CA LYS A 106 -19.84 11.90 7.26
C LYS A 106 -20.32 11.41 5.90
N ASP A 107 -21.63 11.34 5.68
CA ASP A 107 -22.18 10.83 4.42
C ASP A 107 -21.85 11.76 3.24
N LYS A 108 -21.86 13.08 3.48
CA LYS A 108 -21.42 14.09 2.51
C LYS A 108 -19.93 13.95 2.18
N LEU A 109 -19.09 13.78 3.20
CA LEU A 109 -17.65 13.58 3.04
C LEU A 109 -17.33 12.30 2.26
N LEU A 110 -18.04 11.20 2.51
CA LEU A 110 -17.83 9.95 1.77
C LEU A 110 -18.19 10.08 0.28
N ASP A 111 -19.30 10.76 -0.03
CA ASP A 111 -19.66 11.05 -1.44
C ASP A 111 -18.67 12.00 -2.10
N TRP A 112 -18.29 13.07 -1.41
CA TRP A 112 -17.32 14.05 -1.91
C TRP A 112 -15.93 13.42 -2.12
N ASN A 113 -15.45 12.60 -1.18
CA ASN A 113 -14.19 11.86 -1.30
C ASN A 113 -14.19 11.01 -2.57
N ARG A 114 -15.27 10.25 -2.81
CA ARG A 114 -15.40 9.43 -4.02
C ARG A 114 -15.37 10.26 -5.30
N LYS A 115 -15.95 11.46 -5.30
CA LYS A 115 -16.01 12.35 -6.48
C LYS A 115 -14.68 13.06 -6.75
N CYS A 116 -14.04 13.59 -5.71
CA CYS A 116 -12.84 14.42 -5.83
C CYS A 116 -11.54 13.60 -5.83
N PHE A 117 -11.46 12.57 -5.00
CA PHE A 117 -10.25 11.75 -4.82
C PHE A 117 -10.38 10.35 -5.40
N GLY A 118 -11.61 9.89 -5.66
CA GLY A 118 -11.87 8.52 -6.10
C GLY A 118 -11.49 7.51 -5.03
N ASN A 119 -10.96 6.36 -5.48
CA ASN A 119 -10.45 5.33 -4.59
C ASN A 119 -8.92 5.37 -4.56
N ILE A 120 -8.35 6.19 -3.67
CA ILE A 120 -6.89 6.34 -3.53
C ILE A 120 -6.22 4.98 -3.26
N HIS A 121 -6.87 4.09 -2.52
CA HIS A 121 -6.33 2.75 -2.23
C HIS A 121 -6.25 1.86 -3.47
N GLU A 122 -7.21 1.95 -4.38
CA GLU A 122 -7.19 1.24 -5.65
C GLU A 122 -6.09 1.78 -6.55
N LYS A 123 -5.98 3.11 -6.68
CA LYS A 123 -4.87 3.74 -7.41
C LYS A 123 -3.51 3.30 -6.86
N LYS A 124 -3.34 3.28 -5.54
CA LYS A 124 -2.13 2.75 -4.87
C LYS A 124 -1.88 1.29 -5.23
N THR A 125 -2.92 0.46 -5.22
CA THR A 125 -2.81 -0.98 -5.53
C THR A 125 -2.35 -1.18 -6.98
N LEU A 126 -2.90 -0.42 -7.92
CA LEU A 126 -2.51 -0.46 -9.33
C LEU A 126 -1.06 -0.04 -9.53
N LEU A 127 -0.64 1.08 -8.93
CA LEU A 127 0.74 1.56 -9.02
C LEU A 127 1.74 0.56 -8.42
N LEU A 128 1.41 -0.05 -7.28
CA LEU A 128 2.25 -1.09 -6.69
C LEU A 128 2.35 -2.35 -7.58
N ALA A 129 1.27 -2.72 -8.27
CA ALA A 129 1.29 -3.85 -9.19
C ALA A 129 2.12 -3.56 -10.45
N GLU A 130 2.04 -2.34 -10.98
CA GLU A 130 2.88 -1.89 -12.08
C GLU A 130 4.36 -1.87 -11.69
N LEU A 131 4.68 -1.30 -10.53
CA LEU A 131 6.03 -1.29 -9.98
C LEU A 131 6.59 -2.71 -9.79
N ASP A 132 5.78 -3.63 -9.24
CA ASP A 132 6.19 -5.03 -9.09
C ASP A 132 6.53 -5.66 -10.44
N LYS A 133 5.69 -5.42 -11.45
CA LYS A 133 5.88 -5.93 -12.79
C LYS A 133 7.18 -5.40 -13.41
N THR A 134 7.42 -4.09 -13.34
CA THR A 134 8.67 -3.47 -13.82
C THR A 134 9.88 -4.08 -13.11
N GLN A 135 9.83 -4.24 -11.79
CA GLN A 135 10.90 -4.88 -11.01
C GLN A 135 11.13 -6.35 -11.38
N MET A 136 10.08 -7.09 -11.72
CA MET A 136 10.22 -8.46 -12.24
C MET A 136 10.86 -8.50 -13.63
N GLU A 137 10.56 -7.53 -14.50
CA GLU A 137 11.14 -7.42 -15.85
C GLU A 137 12.64 -7.08 -15.79
N ILE A 138 13.03 -6.11 -14.94
CA ILE A 138 14.44 -5.76 -14.68
C ILE A 138 15.26 -7.00 -14.31
N LYS A 139 14.69 -7.92 -13.53
CA LYS A 139 15.39 -9.14 -13.12
C LYS A 139 15.58 -10.16 -14.23
N LYS A 140 14.65 -10.22 -15.20
CA LYS A 140 14.75 -11.14 -16.34
C LYS A 140 15.78 -10.65 -17.35
N GLY A 141 15.86 -9.34 -17.54
CA GLY A 141 16.80 -8.71 -18.44
C GLY A 141 16.83 -7.21 -18.19
N PRO A 142 17.81 -6.70 -17.40
CA PRO A 142 17.85 -5.28 -17.07
C PRO A 142 18.19 -4.47 -18.31
N THR A 143 17.41 -3.42 -18.57
CA THR A 143 17.70 -2.41 -19.59
C THR A 143 17.72 -1.04 -18.94
N SER A 144 18.44 -0.09 -19.53
CA SER A 144 18.47 1.29 -19.02
C SER A 144 17.07 1.92 -18.98
N GLU A 145 16.19 1.57 -19.93
CA GLU A 145 14.80 2.03 -19.97
C GLU A 145 13.99 1.49 -18.79
N LEU A 146 14.09 0.20 -18.48
CA LEU A 146 13.36 -0.40 -17.36
C LEU A 146 13.84 0.15 -16.02
N ILE A 147 15.16 0.35 -15.85
CA ILE A 147 15.73 0.94 -14.63
C ILE A 147 15.24 2.38 -14.45
N ALA A 148 15.25 3.20 -15.52
CA ALA A 148 14.74 4.56 -15.47
C ALA A 148 13.23 4.61 -15.14
N ARG A 149 12.45 3.63 -15.62
CA ARG A 149 11.02 3.51 -15.31
C ARG A 149 10.75 3.16 -13.84
N GLU A 150 11.63 2.41 -13.17
CA GLU A 150 11.49 2.10 -11.74
C GLU A 150 11.64 3.35 -10.85
N GLU A 151 12.36 4.37 -11.33
CA GLU A 151 12.64 5.61 -10.59
C GLU A 151 11.56 6.70 -10.72
N GLN A 152 10.57 6.51 -11.61
CA GLN A 152 9.44 7.44 -11.83
C GLN A 152 8.25 7.17 -10.88
#